data_AF-A0A9Q2FJN6-F1
#
_entry.id   AF-A0A9Q2FJN6-F1
#
_cell.length_a   1.000
_cell.length_b   1.000
_cell.length_c   1.000
_cell.angle_alpha   90.00
_cell.angle_beta   90.00
_cell.angle_gamma   90.00
#
_symmetry.space_group_name_H-M   'P 1'
#
loop_
_entity.id
_entity.type
_entity.pdbx_description
1 polymer ?
#
loop_
_entity_poly.entity_id
_entity_poly.type
_entity_poly.pdbx_seq_one_letter_code
_entity_poly.pdbx_strand_id
1 'polypeptide(L)'
;MPFKEDLVPFRKTRKVTKLANRLGTSTANCVMHVMINDRHGFVRESASFLLVLEKIWKARGLNSEQVWAEIGERIRLAEELRAKGIRPRKGGQYRSTKLP
;
A
#
# COMPACT_ATOMS: atom_id res chain seq x y z
N MET A 1 -7.38 -13.84 -26.34
CA MET A 1 -7.24 -13.59 -24.89
C MET A 1 -8.02 -12.33 -24.57
N PRO A 2 -9.04 -12.37 -23.70
CA PRO A 2 -9.81 -11.17 -23.40
C PRO A 2 -8.92 -10.23 -22.58
N PHE A 3 -8.83 -8.96 -22.99
CA PHE A 3 -8.23 -7.91 -22.16
C PHE A 3 -9.07 -7.79 -20.87
N LYS A 4 -8.43 -8.02 -19.72
CA LYS A 4 -9.01 -7.92 -18.38
C LYS A 4 -9.74 -6.58 -18.21
N GLU A 5 -11.02 -6.63 -17.84
CA GLU A 5 -11.80 -5.46 -17.39
C GLU A 5 -11.11 -4.71 -16.22
N ASP A 6 -10.15 -5.35 -15.54
CA ASP A 6 -9.30 -4.80 -14.47
C ASP A 6 -8.34 -3.67 -14.90
N LEU A 7 -8.15 -3.43 -16.20
CA LEU A 7 -7.24 -2.39 -16.70
C LEU A 7 -7.92 -1.06 -16.99
N VAL A 8 -9.22 -0.92 -16.73
CA VAL A 8 -9.92 0.35 -16.92
C VAL A 8 -9.32 1.41 -15.99
N PRO A 9 -8.70 2.48 -16.52
CA PRO A 9 -8.12 3.52 -15.69
C PRO A 9 -9.19 4.10 -14.77
N PHE A 10 -8.85 4.19 -13.50
CA PHE A 10 -9.67 4.85 -12.50
C PHE A 10 -10.14 6.23 -12.99
N ARG A 11 -11.46 6.42 -13.19
CA ARG A 11 -12.01 7.72 -13.61
C ARG A 11 -11.56 8.82 -12.65
N LYS A 12 -10.95 9.90 -13.16
CA LYS A 12 -10.52 11.02 -12.31
C LYS A 12 -11.76 11.69 -11.73
N THR A 13 -11.81 11.80 -10.40
CA THR A 13 -12.87 12.55 -9.70
C THR A 13 -12.23 13.59 -8.80
N ARG A 14 -12.85 14.77 -8.71
CA ARG A 14 -12.36 15.87 -7.84
C ARG A 14 -12.16 15.42 -6.39
N LYS A 15 -13.05 14.54 -5.89
CA LYS A 15 -12.96 13.94 -4.56
C LYS A 15 -11.69 13.11 -4.39
N VAL A 16 -11.40 12.19 -5.32
CA VAL A 16 -10.20 11.35 -5.24
C VAL A 16 -8.93 12.18 -5.42
N THR A 17 -8.92 13.18 -6.31
CA THR A 17 -7.79 14.09 -6.45
C THR A 17 -7.48 14.83 -5.14
N LYS A 18 -8.50 15.34 -4.44
CA LYS A 18 -8.32 15.99 -3.14
C LYS A 18 -7.78 15.02 -2.09
N LEU A 19 -8.26 13.77 -2.07
CA LEU A 19 -7.75 12.74 -1.16
C LEU A 19 -6.30 12.37 -1.49
N ALA A 20 -5.94 12.23 -2.76
CA ALA A 20 -4.59 11.94 -3.19
C ALA A 20 -3.60 13.04 -2.79
N ASN A 21 -3.97 14.31 -2.94
CA ASN A 21 -3.15 15.44 -2.47
C ASN A 21 -2.93 15.38 -0.96
N ARG A 22 -3.99 15.13 -0.18
CA ARG A 22 -3.87 14.97 1.28
C ARG A 22 -2.98 13.80 1.68
N LEU A 23 -3.08 12.68 0.97
CA LEU A 23 -2.22 11.52 1.19
C LEU A 23 -0.76 11.90 0.96
N GLY A 24 -0.47 12.61 -0.14
CA GLY A 24 0.86 13.12 -0.45
C GLY A 24 1.42 14.02 0.65
N THR A 25 0.61 14.92 1.21
CA THR A 25 1.00 15.75 2.35
C THR A 25 1.37 14.92 3.59
N SER A 26 0.52 13.97 4.01
CA SER A 26 0.85 13.11 5.16
C SER A 26 2.10 12.27 4.92
N THR A 27 2.31 11.77 3.69
CA THR A 27 3.56 11.08 3.33
C THR A 27 4.78 11.99 3.49
N ALA A 28 4.71 13.22 2.98
CA ALA A 28 5.81 14.19 3.11
C ALA A 28 6.10 14.52 4.58
N ASN A 29 5.05 14.68 5.41
CA ASN A 29 5.20 14.93 6.84
C ASN A 29 5.80 13.74 7.57
N CYS A 30 5.43 12.50 7.22
CA CYS A 30 6.09 11.30 7.76
C CYS A 30 7.60 11.33 7.52
N VAL A 31 8.04 11.66 6.30
CA VAL A 31 9.47 11.79 5.96
C VAL A 31 10.12 12.90 6.80
N MET A 32 9.47 14.06 6.91
CA MET A 32 9.98 15.18 7.69
C MET A 32 10.16 14.80 9.17
N HIS A 33 9.17 14.16 9.79
CA HIS A 33 9.26 13.72 11.19
C HIS A 33 10.39 12.70 11.44
N VAL A 34 10.68 11.83 10.47
CA VAL A 34 11.86 10.95 10.53
C VAL A 34 13.15 11.76 10.50
N MET A 35 13.26 12.76 9.61
CA MET A 35 14.47 13.59 9.47
C MET A 35 14.79 14.39 10.72
N ILE A 36 13.77 14.84 11.47
CA ILE A 36 13.94 15.59 12.72
C ILE A 36 13.86 14.70 13.97
N ASN A 37 13.81 13.38 13.81
CA ASN A 37 13.73 12.39 14.89
C ASN A 37 12.53 12.59 15.85
N ASP A 38 11.40 13.05 15.31
CA ASP A 38 10.15 13.24 16.05
C ASP A 38 9.25 11.99 15.93
N ARG A 39 9.35 11.12 16.93
CA ARG A 39 8.56 9.88 17.01
C ARG A 39 7.05 10.15 17.09
N HIS A 40 6.62 11.15 17.85
CA HIS A 40 5.19 11.40 18.06
C HIS A 40 4.54 11.96 16.80
N GLY A 41 5.21 12.89 16.12
CA GLY A 41 4.79 13.38 14.82
C GLY A 41 4.74 12.26 13.77
N PHE A 42 5.76 11.40 13.74
CA PHE A 42 5.78 10.26 12.80
C PHE A 42 4.60 9.30 13.00
N VAL A 43 4.25 8.97 14.25
CA VAL A 43 3.08 8.12 14.55
C VAL A 43 1.78 8.80 14.09
N ARG A 44 1.61 10.09 14.38
CA ARG A 44 0.39 10.85 14.05
C ARG A 44 0.18 10.96 12.53
N GLU A 45 1.23 11.27 11.80
CA GLU A 45 1.16 11.41 10.34
C GLU A 45 1.01 10.05 9.64
N SER A 46 1.62 8.99 10.21
CA SER A 46 1.41 7.61 9.72
C SER A 46 -0.05 7.17 9.88
N ALA A 47 -0.70 7.50 11.01
CA ALA A 47 -2.12 7.24 11.20
C ALA A 47 -2.98 8.03 10.19
N SER A 48 -2.64 9.30 9.97
CA SER A 48 -3.33 10.14 8.98
C SER A 48 -3.20 9.61 7.56
N PHE A 49 -2.00 9.14 7.19
CA PHE A 49 -1.72 8.47 5.93
C PHE A 49 -2.64 7.26 5.72
N LEU A 50 -2.70 6.33 6.70
CA LEU A 50 -3.53 5.12 6.60
C LEU A 50 -5.02 5.47 6.45
N LEU A 51 -5.53 6.42 7.23
CA LEU A 51 -6.94 6.84 7.15
C LEU A 51 -7.31 7.51 5.82
N VAL A 52 -6.38 8.29 5.24
CA VAL A 52 -6.61 8.89 3.92
C VAL A 52 -6.54 7.84 2.82
N LEU A 53 -5.61 6.88 2.94
CA LEU A 53 -5.46 5.79 1.99
C LEU A 53 -6.72 4.91 1.96
N GLU A 54 -7.28 4.58 3.11
CA GLU A 54 -8.55 3.85 3.23
C GLU A 54 -9.72 4.59 2.56
N LYS A 55 -9.79 5.92 2.73
CA LYS A 55 -10.80 6.76 2.03
C LYS A 55 -10.65 6.70 0.52
N ILE A 56 -9.42 6.59 0.00
CA ILE A 56 -9.17 6.43 -1.42
C ILE A 56 -9.64 5.05 -1.89
N TRP A 57 -9.33 3.97 -1.17
CA TRP A 57 -9.82 2.62 -1.48
C TRP A 57 -11.35 2.60 -1.58
N LYS A 58 -12.04 3.12 -0.56
CA LYS A 58 -13.51 3.22 -0.55
C LYS A 58 -14.05 4.05 -1.72
N ALA A 59 -13.42 5.18 -2.03
CA ALA A 59 -13.81 6.02 -3.17
C ALA A 59 -13.56 5.35 -4.54
N ARG A 60 -12.82 4.24 -4.56
CA ARG A 60 -12.54 3.40 -5.73
C ARG A 60 -13.29 2.07 -5.72
N GLY A 61 -14.18 1.85 -4.76
CA GLY A 61 -14.93 0.60 -4.64
C GLY A 61 -14.09 -0.59 -4.15
N LEU A 62 -12.92 -0.33 -3.55
CA LEU A 62 -12.10 -1.36 -2.92
C LEU A 62 -12.49 -1.50 -1.44
N ASN A 63 -12.69 -2.74 -0.99
CA ASN A 63 -12.84 -3.05 0.44
C ASN A 63 -11.45 -3.04 1.09
N SER A 64 -11.31 -2.39 2.25
CA SER A 64 -10.04 -2.36 3.00
C SER A 64 -9.60 -3.76 3.42
N GLU A 65 -10.52 -4.68 3.71
CA GLU A 65 -10.22 -6.08 4.03
C GLU A 65 -9.47 -6.78 2.89
N GLN A 66 -9.77 -6.46 1.62
CA GLN A 66 -9.05 -7.04 0.48
C GLN A 66 -7.59 -6.63 0.48
N VAL A 67 -7.29 -5.37 0.84
CA VAL A 67 -5.91 -4.88 0.91
C VAL A 67 -5.17 -5.48 2.11
N TRP A 68 -5.84 -5.58 3.25
CA TRP A 68 -5.25 -6.21 4.44
C TRP A 68 -5.00 -7.72 4.23
N ALA A 69 -5.91 -8.42 3.56
CA ALA A 69 -5.71 -9.83 3.19
C ALA A 69 -4.50 -10.01 2.26
N GLU A 70 -4.36 -9.15 1.24
CA GLU A 70 -3.18 -9.14 0.36
C GLU A 70 -1.87 -8.91 1.12
N ILE A 71 -1.86 -7.97 2.09
CA ILE A 71 -0.69 -7.73 2.96
C ILE A 71 -0.39 -8.98 3.80
N GLY A 72 -1.42 -9.59 4.39
CA GLY A 72 -1.30 -10.82 5.16
C GLY A 72 -0.69 -11.98 4.36
N GLU A 73 -1.18 -12.19 3.13
CA GLU A 73 -0.64 -13.21 2.23
C GLU A 73 0.83 -12.97 1.86
N ARG A 74 1.23 -11.70 1.66
CA ARG A 74 2.64 -11.36 1.42
C ARG A 74 3.53 -11.67 2.62
N ILE A 75 3.05 -11.40 3.84
CA ILE A 75 3.77 -11.72 5.07
C ILE A 75 3.89 -13.24 5.21
N ARG A 76 2.78 -13.99 5.06
CA ARG A 76 2.75 -15.45 5.11
C ARG A 76 3.73 -16.08 4.11
N LEU A 77 3.69 -15.63 2.86
CA LEU A 77 4.61 -16.12 1.83
C LEU A 77 6.08 -15.83 2.19
N ALA A 78 6.38 -14.63 2.68
CA ALA A 78 7.73 -14.27 3.10
C ALA A 78 8.24 -15.16 4.25
N GLU A 79 7.37 -15.53 5.18
CA GLU A 79 7.67 -16.44 6.28
C GLU A 79 7.91 -17.88 5.80
N GLU A 80 7.06 -18.40 4.90
CA GLU A 80 7.24 -19.73 4.31
C GLU A 80 8.55 -19.86 3.54
N LEU A 81 8.91 -18.85 2.75
CA LEU A 81 10.16 -18.85 2.00
C LEU A 81 11.36 -18.82 2.96
N ARG A 82 11.29 -18.04 4.03
CA ARG A 82 12.32 -18.01 5.08
C ARG A 82 12.47 -19.38 5.75
N ALA A 83 11.36 -20.04 6.12
CA ALA A 83 11.38 -21.36 6.74
C ALA A 83 12.00 -22.44 5.82
N LYS A 84 11.81 -22.31 4.51
CA LYS A 84 12.40 -23.21 3.50
C LYS A 84 13.84 -22.87 3.11
N GLY A 85 14.45 -21.85 3.71
CA GLY A 85 15.79 -21.35 3.33
C GLY A 85 15.84 -20.70 1.95
N ILE A 86 14.68 -20.41 1.33
CA ILE A 86 14.59 -19.82 0.00
C ILE A 86 14.72 -18.30 0.13
N ARG A 87 15.74 -17.73 -0.54
CA ARG A 87 15.85 -16.27 -0.70
C ARG A 87 15.23 -15.84 -2.03
N PRO A 88 14.12 -15.06 -2.02
CA PRO A 88 13.54 -14.51 -3.24
C PRO A 88 14.57 -13.65 -3.98
N ARG A 89 14.80 -13.92 -5.27
CA ARG A 89 15.67 -13.10 -6.13
C ARG A 89 14.83 -12.33 -7.16
N LYS A 90 15.33 -11.16 -7.58
CA LYS A 90 14.69 -10.37 -8.64
C LYS A 90 14.60 -11.21 -9.93
N GLY A 91 13.38 -11.45 -10.41
CA GLY A 91 13.14 -12.24 -11.62
C GLY A 91 12.94 -13.74 -11.41
N GLY A 92 13.06 -14.24 -10.16
CA GLY A 92 12.70 -15.61 -9.83
C GLY A 92 11.18 -15.83 -9.70
N GLN A 93 10.79 -17.10 -9.54
CA GLN A 93 9.40 -17.53 -9.37
C GLN A 93 8.69 -16.85 -8.19
N TYR A 94 9.44 -16.53 -7.12
CA TYR A 94 8.95 -15.79 -5.97
C TYR A 94 9.58 -14.40 -5.93
N ARG A 95 8.75 -13.34 -5.84
CA ARG A 95 9.18 -11.99 -5.53
C ARG A 95 8.65 -11.59 -4.17
N SER A 96 9.54 -11.15 -3.28
CA SER A 96 9.17 -10.65 -1.94
C SER A 96 8.06 -9.57 -1.96
N THR A 97 7.92 -8.84 -3.06
CA THR A 97 6.94 -7.76 -3.22
C THR A 97 5.71 -8.09 -4.07
N LYS A 98 5.61 -9.30 -4.63
CA LYS A 98 4.47 -9.73 -5.45
C LYS A 98 4.13 -11.18 -5.14
N LEU A 99 2.88 -11.42 -4.78
CA LEU A 99 2.35 -12.78 -4.84
C LEU A 99 2.46 -13.28 -6.30
N PRO A 100 2.88 -14.54 -6.52
CA PRO A 100 3.07 -15.11 -7.86
C PRO A 100 1.78 -15.11 -8.67
#